data_AF-A0A2W5QC32-F1
#
_entry.id   AF-A0A2W5QC32-F1
#
_cell.length_a   1.000
_cell.length_b   1.000
_cell.length_c   1.000
_cell.angle_alpha   90.00
_cell.angle_beta   90.00
_cell.angle_gamma   90.00
#
_symmetry.space_group_name_H-M   'P 1'
#
loop_
_entity.id
_entity.type
_entity.pdbx_description
1 polymer ?
#
loop_
_entity_poly.entity_id
_entity_poly.type
_entity_poly.pdbx_seq_one_letter_code
_entity_poly.pdbx_strand_id
1 'polypeptide(L)' 'RHIFQAPTRFYKTGVVFMAWLNGHQSHFTMVGGQQSTRSLQHLAELFRLADAADLLEQPELAVQRMKALLAMHGVE' A
#
# COMPACT_ATOMS: atom_id res chain seq x y z
N ARG A 1 10.84 0.56 8.66
CA ARG A 1 11.44 1.89 8.35
C ARG A 1 10.90 2.49 7.06
N HIS A 2 10.68 1.70 6.00
CA HIS A 2 10.23 2.15 4.68
C HIS A 2 9.03 3.12 4.69
N ILE A 3 7.94 2.79 5.40
CA ILE A 3 6.76 3.65 5.57
C ILE A 3 7.12 5.10 5.98
N PHE A 4 8.14 5.26 6.82
CA PHE A 4 8.56 6.55 7.40
C PHE A 4 9.70 7.23 6.63
N GLN A 5 10.13 6.69 5.48
CA GLN A 5 11.17 7.28 4.64
C GLN A 5 10.83 8.73 4.27
N ALA A 6 11.83 9.60 4.14
CA ALA A 6 11.63 10.98 3.74
C ALA A 6 10.82 11.10 2.42
N PRO A 7 9.90 12.07 2.29
CA PRO A 7 9.43 12.98 3.33
C PRO A 7 8.46 12.29 4.32
N THR A 8 8.82 12.28 5.61
CA THR A 8 8.13 11.47 6.63
C THR A 8 6.67 11.85 6.85
N ARG A 9 6.25 13.09 6.56
CA ARG A 9 4.85 13.53 6.72
C ARG A 9 3.82 12.65 5.96
N PHE A 10 4.26 11.93 4.92
CA PHE A 10 3.41 11.03 4.12
C PHE A 10 3.46 9.57 4.59
N TYR A 11 3.92 9.29 5.82
CA TYR A 11 3.92 7.93 6.37
C TYR A 11 2.50 7.33 6.45
N LYS A 12 1.48 8.20 6.65
CA LYS A 12 0.08 7.79 6.78
C LYS A 12 -0.43 7.03 5.55
N THR A 13 0.09 7.34 4.36
CA THR A 13 -0.25 6.63 3.13
C THR A 13 0.19 5.16 3.20
N GLY A 14 1.39 4.89 3.72
CA GLY A 14 1.85 3.51 3.92
C GLY A 14 1.04 2.77 4.98
N VAL A 15 0.64 3.45 6.07
CA VAL A 15 -0.20 2.84 7.12
C VAL A 15 -1.58 2.46 6.58
N VAL A 16 -2.25 3.39 5.88
CA VAL A 16 -3.57 3.13 5.30
C VAL A 16 -3.50 2.10 4.17
N PHE A 17 -2.41 2.10 3.40
CA PHE A 17 -2.17 1.07 2.39
C PHE A 17 -2.07 -0.32 3.03
N MET A 18 -1.35 -0.49 4.15
CA MET A 18 -1.30 -1.76 4.88
C MET A 18 -2.68 -2.17 5.43
N ALA A 19 -3.43 -1.24 6.00
CA ALA A 19 -4.79 -1.50 6.47
C ALA A 19 -5.72 -1.95 5.33
N TRP A 20 -5.54 -1.36 4.14
CA TRP A 20 -6.23 -1.80 2.94
C TRP A 20 -5.68 -3.12 2.40
N LEU A 21 -4.40 -3.47 2.49
CA LEU A 21 -3.98 -4.81 2.07
C LEU A 21 -4.56 -5.90 2.97
N ASN A 22 -4.61 -5.66 4.29
CA ASN A 22 -5.06 -6.62 5.30
C ASN A 22 -6.57 -6.64 5.54
N GLY A 23 -7.38 -6.03 4.67
CA GLY A 23 -8.84 -6.15 4.76
C GLY A 23 -9.51 -5.28 5.84
N HIS A 24 -8.78 -4.48 6.62
CA HIS A 24 -9.36 -3.60 7.63
C HIS A 24 -10.20 -2.46 7.04
N GLN A 25 -10.04 -2.17 5.74
CA GLN A 25 -10.88 -1.24 4.98
C GLN A 25 -11.11 -1.73 3.55
N SER A 26 -12.22 -1.31 2.94
CA SER A 26 -12.65 -1.75 1.61
C SER A 26 -12.03 -0.95 0.45
N HIS A 27 -11.50 0.25 0.69
CA HIS A 27 -10.96 1.14 -0.34
C HIS A 27 -9.59 1.74 0.03
N PHE A 28 -8.80 2.16 -0.96
CA PHE A 28 -7.56 2.91 -0.77
C PHE A 28 -7.73 4.39 -1.18
N THR A 29 -8.52 5.11 -0.39
CA THR A 29 -8.81 6.54 -0.58
C THR A 29 -8.62 7.24 0.75
N MET A 30 -7.99 8.41 0.73
CA MET A 30 -7.66 9.19 1.92
C MET A 30 -8.14 10.64 1.78
N VAL A 31 -8.42 11.27 2.92
CA VAL A 31 -8.76 12.70 2.97
C VAL A 31 -7.67 13.54 2.30
N GLY A 32 -8.08 14.51 1.48
CA GLY A 32 -7.16 15.36 0.72
C GLY A 32 -6.40 14.63 -0.38
N GLY A 33 -6.85 13.45 -0.80
CA GLY A 33 -6.22 12.69 -1.88
C GLY A 33 -4.88 12.07 -1.49
N GLN A 34 -4.60 11.93 -0.19
CA GLN A 34 -3.26 11.52 0.28
C GLN A 34 -2.82 10.11 -0.13
N GLN A 35 -3.72 9.28 -0.66
CA GLN A 35 -3.36 7.99 -1.25
C GLN A 35 -2.32 8.10 -2.39
N SER A 36 -2.22 9.26 -3.05
CA SER A 36 -1.26 9.51 -4.14
C SER A 36 0.05 10.15 -3.69
N THR A 37 0.27 10.40 -2.39
CA THR A 37 1.48 11.10 -1.90
C THR A 37 2.72 10.21 -1.79
N ARG A 38 2.60 8.91 -2.09
CA ARG A 38 3.70 7.97 -2.30
C ARG A 38 3.63 7.42 -3.71
N SER A 39 4.78 7.21 -4.35
CA SER A 39 4.84 6.63 -5.69
C SER A 39 4.39 5.17 -5.68
N LEU A 40 3.94 4.68 -6.84
CA LEU A 40 3.59 3.27 -7.02
C LEU A 40 4.76 2.34 -6.66
N GLN A 41 5.99 2.71 -7.02
CA GLN A 41 7.20 1.96 -6.66
C GLN A 41 7.40 1.86 -5.15
N HIS A 42 7.13 2.95 -4.41
CA HIS A 42 7.20 2.92 -2.95
C HIS A 42 6.17 1.97 -2.35
N LEU A 43 4.95 1.94 -2.89
CA LEU A 43 3.88 1.02 -2.46
C LEU A 43 4.19 -0.44 -2.82
N ALA A 44 4.75 -0.70 -4.00
CA ALA A 44 5.16 -2.04 -4.42
C ALA A 44 6.29 -2.59 -3.54
N GLU A 45 7.27 -1.75 -3.22
CA GLU A 45 8.33 -2.11 -2.29
C GLU A 45 7.79 -2.33 -0.87
N LEU A 46 6.81 -1.54 -0.43
CA LEU A 46 6.13 -1.76 0.85
C LEU A 46 5.41 -3.11 0.89
N PHE A 47 4.68 -3.46 -0.18
CA PHE A 47 4.02 -4.76 -0.32
C PHE A 47 5.04 -5.92 -0.19
N ARG A 48 6.15 -5.83 -0.91
CA ARG A 48 7.21 -6.86 -0.88
C ARG A 48 7.88 -6.97 0.49
N LEU A 49 8.10 -5.85 1.16
CA LEU A 49 8.66 -5.84 2.53
C LEU A 49 7.66 -6.35 3.57
N ALA A 50 6.36 -6.12 3.36
CA ALA A 50 5.31 -6.64 4.23
C ALA A 50 5.21 -8.18 4.14
N ASP A 51 5.29 -8.72 2.93
CA ASP A 51 5.36 -10.17 2.68
C ASP A 51 6.59 -10.79 3.36
N ALA A 52 7.79 -10.23 3.14
CA ALA A 52 9.02 -10.70 3.75
C ALA A 52 9.05 -10.59 5.29
N ALA A 53 8.17 -9.77 5.87
CA ALA A 53 8.04 -9.57 7.31
C ALA A 53 6.82 -10.32 7.91
N ASP A 54 6.13 -11.14 7.12
CA ASP A 54 4.93 -11.89 7.53
C ASP A 54 3.81 -10.98 8.08
N LEU A 55 3.62 -9.80 7.46
CA LEU A 55 2.65 -8.79 7.87
C LEU A 55 1.37 -8.79 7.02
N LEU A 56 1.26 -9.68 6.03
CA LEU A 56 0.09 -9.83 5.19
C LEU A 56 -0.85 -10.88 5.81
N GLU A 57 -1.82 -10.42 6.59
CA GLU A 57 -2.76 -11.31 7.31
C GLU A 57 -3.63 -12.14 6.35
N GLN A 58 -3.89 -11.61 5.15
CA GLN A 58 -4.71 -12.23 4.11
C GLN A 58 -3.97 -12.15 2.76
N PRO A 59 -2.96 -13.00 2.51
CA PRO A 59 -2.06 -12.90 1.36
C PRO A 59 -2.79 -12.86 0.01
N GLU A 60 -3.82 -13.69 -0.18
CA GLU A 60 -4.60 -13.75 -1.42
C GLU A 60 -5.32 -12.42 -1.70
N LEU A 61 -5.94 -11.83 -0.65
CA LEU A 61 -6.60 -10.54 -0.74
C LEU A 61 -5.59 -9.42 -1.04
N ALA A 62 -4.44 -9.44 -0.37
CA ALA A 62 -3.38 -8.46 -0.56
C ALA A 62 -2.85 -8.52 -2.00
N VAL A 63 -2.61 -9.72 -2.56
CA VAL A 63 -2.19 -9.91 -3.95
C VAL A 63 -3.25 -9.40 -4.92
N GLN A 64 -4.53 -9.74 -4.72
CA GLN A 64 -5.61 -9.26 -5.57
C GLN A 64 -5.68 -7.72 -5.57
N ARG A 65 -5.58 -7.10 -4.38
CA ARG A 65 -5.59 -5.64 -4.21
C ARG A 65 -4.38 -4.98 -4.85
N MET A 66 -3.18 -5.53 -4.67
CA MET A 66 -1.96 -5.01 -5.30
C MET A 66 -2.02 -5.10 -6.82
N LYS A 67 -2.50 -6.22 -7.39
CA LYS A 67 -2.72 -6.37 -8.83
C LYS A 67 -3.72 -5.34 -9.37
N ALA A 68 -4.84 -5.15 -8.68
CA ALA A 68 -5.82 -4.13 -9.07
C ALA A 68 -5.21 -2.72 -9.05
N LEU A 69 -4.39 -2.39 -8.05
CA LEU A 69 -3.70 -1.10 -7.99
C LEU A 69 -2.72 -0.93 -9.17
N LEU A 70 -1.94 -1.95 -9.51
CA LEU A 70 -1.01 -1.94 -10.65
C LEU A 70 -1.75 -1.73 -11.97
N ALA A 71 -2.84 -2.48 -12.19
CA ALA A 71 -3.66 -2.36 -13.41
C ALA A 71 -4.24 -0.95 -13.58
N MET A 72 -4.70 -0.31 -12.49
CA MET A 72 -5.16 1.09 -12.52
C MET A 72 -4.07 2.09 -12.92
N HIS A 73 -2.80 1.72 -12.75
CA HIS A 73 -1.64 2.52 -13.18
C HIS A 73 -1.06 2.05 -14.52
N GLY A 74 -1.75 1.17 -15.24
CA GLY A 74 -1.35 0.68 -16.56
C GLY A 74 -0.24 -0.37 -16.54
N VAL A 75 -0.10 -1.12 -15.44
CA VAL A 75 0.85 -2.24 -15.32
C VAL A 75 0.06 -3.56 -15.27
N GLU A 76 0.33 -4.46 -16.21
CA GLU A 76 -0.28 -5.79 -16.32
C GLU A 76 0.54 -6.89 -15.64
#